data_AF-W1Y957-F1
#
_entry.id   AF-W1Y957-F1
#
_cell.length_a   1.000
_cell.length_b   1.000
_cell.length_c   1.000
_cell.angle_alpha   90.00
_cell.angle_beta   90.00
_cell.angle_gamma   90.00
#
_symmetry.space_group_name_H-M   'P 1'
#
loop_
_entity.id
_entity.type
_entity.pdbx_description
1 polymer ?
#
loop_
_entity_poly.entity_id
_entity_poly.type
_entity_poly.pdbx_seq_one_letter_code
_entity_poly.pdbx_strand_id
1 'polypeptide(L)'
;LLESSKEGRNINRHYYTREEIKSAVKRPVVADLLALLSWRNQFSAFALDGTITVETPSEHDIKITRTDHSGDNIAILLANAKTRTFVITANGKTVLQNK
;
A
#
# COMPACT_ATOMS: atom_id res chain seq x y z
N LEU A 1 -21.30 2.39 20.64
CA LEU A 1 -21.87 2.92 19.37
C LEU A 1 -22.65 1.86 18.61
N LEU A 2 -22.08 0.69 18.28
CA LEU A 2 -22.84 -0.39 17.63
C LEU A 2 -23.97 -0.95 18.52
N GLU A 3 -23.62 -1.37 19.73
CA GLU A 3 -24.61 -1.92 20.69
C GLU A 3 -25.67 -0.89 21.10
N SER A 4 -25.29 0.38 21.16
CA SER A 4 -26.17 1.47 21.56
C SER A 4 -27.07 2.01 20.43
N SER A 5 -26.63 1.96 19.17
CA SER A 5 -27.38 2.54 18.04
C SER A 5 -28.14 1.50 17.19
N LYS A 6 -27.83 0.20 17.35
CA LYS A 6 -28.32 -0.91 16.49
C LYS A 6 -28.09 -0.70 14.98
N GLU A 7 -27.21 0.22 14.60
CA GLU A 7 -26.87 0.51 13.20
C GLU A 7 -25.62 -0.27 12.83
N GLY A 8 -25.79 -1.37 12.09
CA GLY A 8 -24.71 -2.30 11.74
C GLY A 8 -23.47 -1.64 11.12
N ARG A 9 -23.63 -0.50 10.44
CA ARG A 9 -22.52 0.26 9.84
C ARG A 9 -21.53 0.84 10.85
N ASN A 10 -21.91 0.96 12.12
CA ASN A 10 -21.03 1.50 13.15
C ASN A 10 -19.82 0.60 13.45
N ILE A 11 -19.77 -0.64 12.94
CA ILE A 11 -18.60 -1.52 13.05
C ILE A 11 -17.35 -0.92 12.37
N ASN A 12 -17.51 -0.09 11.33
CA ASN A 12 -16.41 0.54 10.59
C ASN A 12 -16.46 2.08 10.65
N ARG A 13 -17.05 2.63 11.73
CA ARG A 13 -17.15 4.07 12.00
C ARG A 13 -16.68 4.38 13.42
N HIS A 14 -15.55 3.78 13.81
CA HIS A 14 -14.95 4.01 15.13
C HIS A 14 -14.43 5.45 15.23
N TYR A 15 -14.78 6.13 16.31
CA TYR A 15 -14.30 7.48 16.59
C TYR A 15 -13.02 7.37 17.41
N TYR A 16 -11.90 7.56 16.73
CA TYR A 16 -10.58 7.53 17.36
C TYR A 16 -10.34 8.76 18.23
N THR A 17 -9.87 8.54 19.46
CA THR A 17 -9.36 9.63 20.31
C THR A 17 -7.92 9.99 19.94
N ARG A 18 -7.42 11.14 20.38
CA ARG A 18 -6.02 11.55 20.13
C ARG A 18 -5.03 10.56 20.74
N GLU A 19 -5.33 10.03 21.91
CA GLU A 19 -4.53 9.04 22.63
C GLU A 19 -4.48 7.71 21.88
N GLU A 20 -5.63 7.26 21.36
CA GLU A 20 -5.72 6.06 20.54
C GLU A 20 -4.89 6.20 19.26
N ILE A 21 -4.98 7.35 18.58
CA ILE A 21 -4.17 7.63 17.38
C ILE A 21 -2.67 7.56 17.71
N LYS A 22 -2.23 8.21 18.80
CA LYS A 22 -0.82 8.18 19.24
C LYS A 22 -0.30 6.77 19.49
N SER A 23 -1.16 5.84 19.90
CA SER A 23 -0.82 4.43 20.07
C SER A 23 -0.86 3.69 18.73
N ALA A 24 -1.92 3.88 17.94
CA ALA A 24 -2.15 3.18 16.68
C ALA A 24 -1.04 3.43 15.65
N VAL A 25 -0.54 4.66 15.53
CA VAL A 25 0.54 5.01 14.59
C VAL A 25 1.87 4.34 14.92
N LYS A 26 2.06 3.84 16.15
CA LYS A 26 3.26 3.09 16.56
C LYS A 26 3.19 1.62 16.19
N ARG A 27 2.03 1.11 15.78
CA ARG A 27 1.88 -0.28 15.34
C ARG A 27 2.73 -0.48 14.08
N PRO A 28 3.54 -1.54 13.97
CA PRO A 28 4.44 -1.75 12.83
C PRO A 28 3.71 -1.63 11.48
N VAL A 29 2.56 -2.29 11.34
CA VAL A 29 1.74 -2.24 10.11
C VAL A 29 1.29 -0.82 9.73
N VAL A 30 1.00 0.05 10.71
CA VAL A 30 0.57 1.43 10.44
C VAL A 30 1.78 2.28 10.07
N ALA A 31 2.90 2.09 10.76
CA ALA A 31 4.15 2.77 10.43
C ALA A 31 4.64 2.42 9.01
N ASP A 32 4.62 1.14 8.64
CA ASP A 32 4.97 0.66 7.30
C ASP A 32 4.03 1.26 6.23
N LEU A 33 2.72 1.32 6.51
CA LEU A 33 1.75 1.92 5.60
C LEU A 33 1.99 3.42 5.40
N LEU A 34 2.28 4.16 6.48
CA LEU A 34 2.58 5.59 6.41
C LEU A 34 3.87 5.86 5.63
N ALA A 35 4.91 5.04 5.83
CA ALA A 35 6.16 5.12 5.08
C ALA A 35 5.92 4.84 3.58
N LEU A 36 5.16 3.80 3.26
CA LEU A 36 4.79 3.46 1.89
C LEU A 36 4.02 4.58 1.19
N LEU A 37 3.00 5.16 1.86
CA LEU A 37 2.22 6.27 1.32
C LEU A 37 3.07 7.52 1.11
N SER A 38 3.99 7.81 2.04
CA SER A 38 4.92 8.94 1.91
C SER A 38 5.84 8.78 0.70
N TRP A 39 6.44 7.60 0.53
CA TRP A 39 7.25 7.27 -0.64
C TRP A 39 6.43 7.35 -1.94
N ARG A 40 5.22 6.77 -1.95
CA ARG A 40 4.30 6.79 -3.10
C ARG A 40 3.96 8.22 -3.56
N ASN A 41 3.86 9.16 -2.63
CA ASN A 41 3.57 10.56 -2.94
C ASN A 41 4.76 11.31 -3.55
N GLN A 42 5.98 10.82 -3.34
CA GLN A 42 7.21 11.50 -3.75
C GLN A 42 7.89 10.87 -4.97
N PHE A 43 7.70 9.57 -5.19
CA PHE A 43 8.43 8.84 -6.23
C PHE A 43 7.85 9.12 -7.64
N SER A 44 8.72 9.54 -8.57
CA SER A 44 8.33 10.04 -9.91
C SER A 44 7.59 9.02 -10.77
N ALA A 45 7.81 7.71 -10.57
CA ALA A 45 7.09 6.66 -11.31
C ALA A 45 5.57 6.73 -11.17
N PHE A 46 5.08 7.51 -10.22
CA PHE A 46 3.67 7.69 -9.98
C PHE A 46 3.09 9.04 -10.47
N ALA A 47 3.84 9.77 -11.28
CA ALA A 47 3.33 10.92 -12.01
C ALA A 47 2.10 10.54 -12.87
N LEU A 48 1.23 11.52 -13.13
CA LEU A 48 -0.04 11.31 -13.83
C LEU A 48 0.15 11.01 -15.33
N ASP A 49 1.22 11.54 -15.92
CA ASP A 49 1.65 11.37 -17.31
C ASP A 49 2.59 10.16 -17.52
N GLY A 50 2.82 9.39 -16.45
CA GLY A 50 3.53 8.12 -16.49
C GLY A 50 2.67 6.95 -17.00
N THR A 51 3.21 5.74 -16.91
CA THR A 51 2.53 4.53 -17.38
C THR A 51 2.18 3.57 -16.24
N ILE A 52 1.23 2.68 -16.49
CA ILE A 52 0.92 1.54 -15.63
C ILE A 52 0.73 0.30 -16.49
N THR A 53 1.41 -0.78 -16.13
CA THR A 53 1.24 -2.10 -16.73
C THR A 53 0.89 -3.09 -15.63
N VAL A 54 -0.14 -3.90 -15.87
CA VAL A 54 -0.60 -4.94 -14.92
C VAL A 54 -0.51 -6.28 -15.63
N GLU A 55 0.15 -7.22 -14.98
CA GLU A 55 0.35 -8.57 -15.47
C GLU A 55 -0.08 -9.57 -14.38
N THR A 56 -0.57 -10.74 -14.78
CA THR A 56 -0.85 -11.87 -13.90
C THR A 56 -0.03 -13.09 -14.35
N PRO A 57 1.27 -13.17 -13.98
CA PRO A 57 2.17 -14.20 -14.49
C PRO A 57 1.78 -15.63 -14.10
N SER A 58 0.98 -15.78 -13.05
CA SER A 58 0.38 -17.04 -12.61
C SER A 58 -1.03 -16.79 -12.08
N GLU A 59 -1.72 -17.87 -11.69
CA GLU A 59 -3.03 -17.79 -11.01
C GLU A 59 -2.98 -16.99 -9.70
N HIS A 60 -1.80 -16.91 -9.06
CA HIS A 60 -1.65 -16.31 -7.74
C HIS A 60 -0.82 -15.04 -7.75
N ASP A 61 -0.08 -14.76 -8.82
CA ASP A 61 0.83 -13.62 -8.89
C ASP A 61 0.20 -12.46 -9.65
N ILE A 62 0.31 -11.27 -9.08
CA ILE A 62 0.07 -10.00 -9.76
C ILE A 62 1.36 -9.19 -9.77
N LYS A 63 1.71 -8.67 -10.94
CA LYS A 63 2.82 -7.74 -11.12
C LYS A 63 2.28 -6.42 -11.65
N ILE A 64 2.50 -5.34 -10.91
CA ILE A 64 2.13 -3.99 -11.32
C ILE A 64 3.42 -3.20 -11.51
N THR A 65 3.64 -2.70 -12.71
CA THR A 65 4.76 -1.82 -13.04
C THR A 65 4.24 -0.41 -13.29
N ARG A 66 4.89 0.57 -12.67
CA ARG A 66 4.65 2.00 -12.88
C ARG A 66 5.93 2.64 -13.40
N THR A 67 5.82 3.51 -14.39
CA THR A 67 6.94 4.34 -14.84
C THR A 67 6.53 5.80 -14.88
N ASP A 68 7.51 6.70 -14.79
CA ASP A 68 7.30 8.10 -15.19
C ASP A 68 7.26 8.23 -16.72
N HIS A 69 7.06 9.46 -17.19
CA HIS A 69 6.97 9.76 -18.62
C HIS A 69 8.27 9.42 -19.37
N SER A 70 9.44 9.64 -18.77
CA SER A 70 10.73 9.30 -19.40
C SER A 70 11.06 7.81 -19.37
N GLY A 71 10.48 7.05 -18.42
CA GLY A 71 10.80 5.64 -18.21
C GLY A 71 12.02 5.42 -17.29
N ASP A 72 12.62 6.48 -16.76
CA ASP A 72 13.82 6.42 -15.92
C ASP A 72 13.51 5.96 -14.49
N ASN A 73 12.31 6.27 -14.01
CA ASN A 73 11.86 5.88 -12.67
C ASN A 73 10.81 4.79 -12.77
N ILE A 74 11.13 3.63 -12.21
CA ILE A 74 10.34 2.42 -12.31
C ILE A 74 10.00 1.93 -10.91
N ALA A 75 8.72 1.79 -10.60
CA ALA A 75 8.22 1.13 -9.41
C ALA A 75 7.53 -0.18 -9.79
N ILE A 76 7.86 -1.27 -9.10
CA ILE A 76 7.27 -2.59 -9.35
C ILE A 76 6.71 -3.15 -8.04
N LEU A 77 5.43 -3.53 -8.05
CA LEU A 77 4.84 -4.43 -7.06
C LEU A 77 4.80 -5.83 -7.66
N LEU A 78 5.33 -6.82 -6.94
CA LEU A 78 5.08 -8.23 -7.20
C LEU A 78 4.42 -8.81 -5.95
N ALA A 79 3.19 -9.32 -6.08
CA ALA A 79 2.42 -9.86 -4.97
C ALA A 79 1.85 -11.24 -5.32
N ASN A 80 1.81 -12.12 -4.32
CA ASN A 80 1.27 -13.47 -4.43
C ASN A 80 0.09 -13.66 -3.48
N ALA A 81 -1.12 -13.83 -4.02
CA ALA A 81 -2.36 -13.91 -3.25
C ALA A 81 -2.46 -15.19 -2.40
N LYS A 82 -1.83 -16.29 -2.82
CA LYS A 82 -1.86 -17.57 -2.11
C LYS A 82 -1.01 -17.54 -0.83
N THR A 83 0.20 -17.02 -0.93
CA THR A 83 1.13 -16.88 0.21
C THR A 83 0.89 -15.59 1.00
N ARG A 84 0.13 -14.64 0.44
CA ARG A 84 -0.13 -13.31 0.99
C ARG A 84 1.15 -12.49 1.17
N THR A 85 2.14 -12.72 0.31
CA THR A 85 3.42 -12.02 0.30
C THR A 85 3.50 -11.03 -0.85
N PHE A 86 4.33 -10.00 -0.69
CA PHE A 86 4.63 -9.02 -1.72
C PHE A 86 6.02 -8.41 -1.53
N VAL A 87 6.56 -7.91 -2.62
CA VAL A 87 7.74 -7.05 -2.66
C VAL A 87 7.46 -5.84 -3.54
N ILE A 88 7.89 -4.67 -3.08
CA ILE A 88 7.86 -3.41 -3.83
C ILE A 88 9.31 -2.99 -4.06
N THR A 89 9.64 -2.70 -5.32
CA THR A 89 10.96 -2.17 -5.70
C THR A 89 10.84 -0.83 -6.41
N ALA A 90 11.85 0.02 -6.24
CA ALA A 90 12.05 1.28 -6.95
C ALA A 90 13.43 1.25 -7.61
N ASN A 91 13.48 1.33 -8.93
CA ASN A 91 14.72 1.26 -9.70
C ASN A 91 15.61 0.06 -9.29
N GLY A 92 14.97 -1.10 -9.09
CA GLY A 92 15.63 -2.34 -8.67
C GLY A 92 15.96 -2.46 -7.17
N LYS A 93 15.73 -1.42 -6.36
CA LYS A 93 15.97 -1.46 -4.90
C LYS A 93 14.68 -1.73 -4.15
N THR A 94 14.71 -2.63 -3.15
CA THR A 94 13.55 -2.91 -2.31
C THR A 94 13.14 -1.69 -1.49
N VAL A 95 11.86 -1.34 -1.57
CA VAL A 95 11.20 -0.29 -0.78
C VAL A 95 10.51 -0.90 0.43
N LEU A 96 9.71 -1.94 0.20
CA LEU A 96 8.95 -2.63 1.23
C LEU A 96 8.71 -4.07 0.79
N GLN A 97 8.71 -4.99 1.74
CA GLN A 97 8.28 -6.36 1.54
C GLN A 97 7.63 -6.86 2.83
N ASN A 98 6.60 -7.69 2.72
CA ASN A 98 6.08 -8.42 3.88
C ASN A 98 6.60 -9.86 3.84
N LYS A 99 6.82 -10.41 5.03
CA LYS A 99 7.21 -11.80 5.23
C LYS A 99 5.98 -12.69 5.35
#